data_AF-A0A558G7X4-F1
#
_entry.id   AF-A0A558G7X4-F1
#
_cell.length_a   1.000
_cell.length_b   1.000
_cell.length_c   1.000
_cell.angle_alpha   90.00
_cell.angle_beta   90.00
_cell.angle_gamma   90.00
#
_symmetry.space_group_name_H-M   'P 1'
#
loop_
_entity.id
_entity.type
_entity.pdbx_description
1 polymer ?
#
loop_
_entity_poly.entity_id
_entity_poly.type
_entity_poly.pdbx_seq_one_letter_code
_entity_poly.pdbx_strand_id
1 'polypeptide(L)'
;EADDIRDKADEMHELFVEAQEAADRHHEDFVRVQKRLRELDKKEERQRKDSRAEEREAAKAEAEEIYQKFKEGETLETEDLMKLQKSGLL
;
A
#
# COMPACT_ATOMS: atom_id res chain seq x y z
N GLU A 1 61.47 6.75 9.30
CA GLU A 1 60.93 6.83 7.93
C GLU A 1 60.02 5.66 7.59
N ALA A 2 60.47 4.40 7.61
CA ALA A 2 59.59 3.26 7.33
C ALA A 2 58.51 3.02 8.41
N ASP A 3 58.84 3.21 9.70
CA ASP A 3 57.87 3.05 10.78
C ASP A 3 56.85 4.20 10.81
N ASP A 4 57.27 5.45 10.58
CA ASP A 4 56.34 6.60 10.47
C ASP A 4 55.34 6.46 9.31
N ILE A 5 55.72 5.75 8.24
CA ILE A 5 54.83 5.44 7.13
C ILE A 5 53.86 4.32 7.50
N ARG A 6 54.30 3.32 8.29
CA ARG A 6 53.43 2.24 8.78
C ARG A 6 52.37 2.79 9.72
N ASP A 7 52.76 3.61 10.68
CA ASP A 7 51.83 4.19 11.66
C ASP A 7 50.74 5.01 10.97
N LYS A 8 51.11 5.84 9.97
CA LYS A 8 50.14 6.58 9.15
C LYS A 8 49.25 5.69 8.30
N ALA A 9 49.77 4.57 7.80
CA ALA A 9 48.99 3.63 7.02
C ALA A 9 47.94 2.94 7.88
N ASP A 10 48.29 2.57 9.12
CA ASP A 10 47.39 1.97 10.09
C ASP A 10 46.30 2.97 10.51
N GLU A 11 46.66 4.22 10.83
CA GLU A 11 45.69 5.30 11.12
C GLU A 11 44.69 5.52 9.97
N MET A 12 45.17 5.55 8.72
CA MET A 12 44.31 5.72 7.55
C MET A 12 43.44 4.49 7.30
N HIS A 13 43.91 3.29 7.63
CA HIS A 13 43.12 2.07 7.52
C HIS A 13 42.00 2.03 8.56
N GLU A 14 42.28 2.43 9.80
CA GLU A 14 41.26 2.55 10.85
C GLU A 14 40.15 3.53 10.42
N LEU A 15 40.51 4.72 9.95
CA LEU A 15 39.54 5.71 9.44
C LEU A 15 38.72 5.19 8.26
N PHE A 16 39.34 4.39 7.38
CA PHE A 16 38.65 3.77 6.26
C PHE A 16 37.62 2.74 6.74
N VAL A 17 37.98 1.87 7.68
CA VAL A 17 37.08 0.87 8.25
C VAL A 17 35.91 1.56 8.96
N GLU A 18 36.17 2.58 9.77
CA GLU A 18 35.10 3.36 10.43
C GLU A 18 34.13 4.00 9.43
N ALA A 19 34.66 4.56 8.34
CA ALA A 19 33.84 5.15 7.28
C ALA A 19 33.01 4.08 6.56
N GLN A 20 33.57 2.90 6.31
CA GLN A 20 32.84 1.77 5.72
C GLN A 20 31.71 1.30 6.64
N GLU A 21 31.98 1.08 7.93
CA GLU A 21 30.97 0.66 8.89
C GLU A 21 29.85 1.70 9.07
N ALA A 22 30.20 2.99 9.02
CA ALA A 22 29.19 4.05 9.02
C ALA A 22 28.32 4.02 7.75
N ALA A 23 28.94 3.85 6.58
CA ALA A 23 28.23 3.76 5.32
C ALA A 23 27.30 2.54 5.27
N ASP A 24 27.76 1.38 5.74
CA ASP A 24 26.98 0.15 5.79
C ASP A 24 25.77 0.28 6.72
N ARG A 25 25.96 0.85 7.93
CA ARG A 25 24.85 1.13 8.85
C ARG A 25 23.79 2.03 8.22
N HIS A 26 24.22 3.12 7.58
CA HIS A 26 23.28 4.01 6.90
C HIS A 26 22.57 3.34 5.72
N HIS A 27 23.28 2.49 4.97
CA HIS A 27 22.68 1.73 3.88
C HIS A 27 21.64 0.72 4.39
N GLU A 28 21.96 -0.04 5.43
CA GLU A 28 21.03 -0.98 6.06
C GLU A 28 19.77 -0.28 6.58
N ASP A 29 19.94 0.86 7.26
CA ASP A 29 18.84 1.69 7.73
C ASP A 29 17.96 2.18 6.58
N PHE A 30 18.57 2.67 5.50
CA PHE A 30 17.86 3.11 4.31
C PHE A 30 17.06 1.96 3.68
N VAL A 31 17.69 0.80 3.47
CA VAL A 31 17.03 -0.38 2.89
C VAL A 31 15.89 -0.85 3.77
N ARG A 32 16.05 -0.83 5.10
CA ARG A 32 14.99 -1.19 6.05
C ARG A 32 13.79 -0.26 5.92
N VAL A 33 14.02 1.05 5.89
CA VAL A 33 12.95 2.05 5.73
C VAL A 33 12.27 1.89 4.37
N GLN A 34 13.04 1.72 3.29
CA GLN A 34 12.50 1.53 1.94
C GLN A 34 11.61 0.28 1.84
N LYS A 35 12.04 -0.85 2.44
CA LYS A 35 11.22 -2.08 2.50
C LYS A 35 9.92 -1.83 3.27
N ARG A 36 9.99 -1.15 4.42
CA ARG A 36 8.80 -0.83 5.23
C ARG A 36 7.81 0.04 4.46
N LEU A 37 8.30 1.05 3.73
CA LEU A 37 7.45 1.92 2.92
C LEU A 37 6.70 1.12 1.85
N ARG A 38 7.38 0.26 1.10
CA ARG A 38 6.76 -0.61 0.09
C ARG A 38 5.68 -1.52 0.67
N GLU A 39 5.87 -2.05 1.86
CA GLU A 39 4.87 -2.89 2.51
C GLU A 39 3.65 -2.09 2.99
N LEU A 40 3.85 -0.84 3.44
CA LEU A 40 2.75 0.07 3.75
C LEU A 40 1.94 0.42 2.50
N ASP A 41 2.61 0.76 1.39
CA ASP A 41 1.95 1.06 0.11
C ASP A 41 1.08 -0.12 -0.37
N LYS A 42 1.62 -1.34 -0.30
CA LYS A 42 0.86 -2.56 -0.64
C LYS A 42 -0.34 -2.78 0.28
N LYS A 43 -0.19 -2.48 1.57
CA LYS A 43 -1.29 -2.60 2.54
C LYS A 43 -2.39 -1.58 2.24
N GLU A 44 -2.03 -0.34 1.95
CA GLU A 44 -2.99 0.70 1.57
C GLU A 44 -3.71 0.34 0.27
N GLU A 45 -2.99 -0.15 -0.74
CA GLU A 45 -3.60 -0.58 -1.99
C GLU A 45 -4.62 -1.70 -1.78
N ARG A 46 -4.28 -2.69 -0.93
CA ARG A 46 -5.21 -3.77 -0.56
C ARG A 46 -6.45 -3.21 0.13
N GLN A 47 -6.28 -2.35 1.13
CA GLN A 47 -7.41 -1.73 1.83
C GLN A 47 -8.33 -0.93 0.88
N ARG A 48 -7.76 -0.20 -0.09
CA ARG A 48 -8.55 0.51 -1.10
C ARG A 48 -9.31 -0.45 -2.03
N LYS A 49 -8.72 -1.60 -2.38
CA LYS A 49 -9.39 -2.62 -3.18
C LYS A 49 -10.52 -3.29 -2.40
N ASP A 50 -10.27 -3.62 -1.13
CA ASP A 50 -11.25 -4.26 -0.25
C ASP A 50 -12.43 -3.31 0.00
N SER A 51 -12.18 -2.05 0.34
CA SER A 51 -13.23 -1.03 0.50
C SER A 51 -14.06 -0.84 -0.77
N ARG A 52 -13.44 -0.80 -1.96
CA ARG A 52 -14.18 -0.75 -3.23
C ARG A 52 -14.98 -2.03 -3.50
N ALA A 53 -14.51 -3.18 -3.04
CA ALA A 53 -15.24 -4.43 -3.17
C ALA A 53 -16.47 -4.44 -2.24
N GLU A 54 -16.30 -4.01 -0.99
CA GLU A 54 -17.39 -3.83 -0.02
C GLU A 54 -18.45 -2.85 -0.53
N GLU A 55 -18.03 -1.68 -1.05
CA GLU A 55 -18.96 -0.70 -1.65
C GLU A 55 -19.75 -1.30 -2.83
N ARG A 56 -19.10 -2.11 -3.68
CA ARG A 56 -19.76 -2.79 -4.80
C ARG A 56 -20.72 -3.87 -4.33
N GLU A 57 -20.37 -4.61 -3.29
CA GLU A 57 -21.23 -5.63 -2.71
C GLU A 57 -22.46 -5.01 -2.05
N ALA A 58 -22.26 -3.94 -1.27
CA ALA A 58 -23.37 -3.18 -0.68
C ALA A 58 -24.31 -2.61 -1.75
N ALA A 59 -23.76 -2.01 -2.81
CA ALA A 59 -24.57 -1.48 -3.92
C ALA A 59 -25.34 -2.58 -4.67
N LYS A 60 -24.76 -3.79 -4.80
CA LYS A 60 -25.46 -4.95 -5.37
C LYS A 60 -26.58 -5.44 -4.47
N ALA A 61 -26.34 -5.57 -3.16
CA ALA A 61 -27.35 -5.98 -2.20
C ALA A 61 -28.52 -4.99 -2.16
N GLU A 62 -28.23 -3.69 -2.18
CA GLU A 62 -29.25 -2.64 -2.27
C GLU A 62 -30.07 -2.77 -3.56
N ALA A 63 -29.41 -2.97 -4.71
CA ALA A 63 -30.10 -3.16 -5.99
C ALA A 63 -30.95 -4.44 -6.02
N GLU A 64 -30.50 -5.53 -5.39
CA GLU A 64 -31.28 -6.76 -5.25
C GLU A 64 -32.53 -6.53 -4.39
N GLU A 65 -32.43 -5.79 -3.28
CA GLU A 65 -33.58 -5.44 -2.44
C GLU A 65 -34.63 -4.62 -3.21
N ILE A 66 -34.17 -3.58 -3.91
CA ILE A 66 -35.02 -2.75 -4.78
C ILE A 66 -35.71 -3.61 -5.84
N TYR A 67 -34.97 -4.53 -6.45
CA TYR A 67 -35.52 -5.43 -7.48
C TYR A 67 -36.58 -6.38 -6.92
N GLN A 68 -36.44 -6.87 -5.69
CA GLN A 68 -37.48 -7.68 -5.04
C GLN A 68 -38.74 -6.87 -4.76
N LYS A 69 -38.61 -5.65 -4.21
CA LYS A 69 -39.75 -4.75 -4.01
C LYS A 69 -40.51 -4.46 -5.31
N PHE A 70 -39.77 -4.24 -6.40
CA PHE A 70 -40.36 -4.09 -7.74
C PHE A 70 -41.14 -5.33 -8.18
N LYS A 71 -40.59 -6.53 -7.96
CA LYS A 71 -41.29 -7.80 -8.26
C LYS A 71 -42.55 -7.98 -7.42
N GLU A 72 -42.57 -7.48 -6.20
CA GLU A 72 -43.72 -7.49 -5.30
C GLU A 72 -44.78 -6.45 -5.67
N GLY A 73 -44.51 -5.60 -6.69
CA GLY A 73 -45.45 -4.63 -7.24
C GLY A 73 -45.33 -3.23 -6.63
N GLU A 74 -44.27 -2.96 -5.84
CA GLU A 74 -43.99 -1.61 -5.36
C GLU A 74 -43.47 -0.72 -6.50
N THR A 75 -43.84 0.56 -6.46
CA THR A 75 -43.42 1.53 -7.48
C THR A 75 -41.96 1.96 -7.27
N LEU A 76 -41.16 1.88 -8.33
CA LEU A 76 -39.77 2.35 -8.32
C LEU A 76 -39.68 3.86 -8.50
N GLU A 77 -38.79 4.49 -7.73
CA GLU A 77 -38.41 5.88 -7.96
C GLU A 77 -37.33 6.01 -9.04
N THR A 78 -37.07 7.24 -9.50
CA THR A 78 -36.01 7.50 -10.50
C THR A 78 -34.63 7.11 -9.98
N GLU A 79 -34.37 7.27 -8.69
CA GLU A 79 -33.11 6.86 -8.07
C GLU A 79 -32.93 5.34 -8.10
N ASP A 80 -33.99 4.60 -7.80
CA ASP A 80 -34.00 3.13 -7.79
C ASP A 80 -33.77 2.55 -9.18
N LEU A 81 -34.43 3.12 -10.20
CA LEU A 81 -34.21 2.76 -11.60
C LEU A 81 -32.74 2.94 -12.00
N MET A 82 -32.12 4.04 -11.58
CA MET A 82 -30.71 4.32 -11.87
C MET A 82 -29.77 3.34 -11.15
N LYS A 83 -30.09 2.93 -9.92
CA LYS A 83 -29.34 1.91 -9.16
C LYS A 83 -29.44 0.53 -9.84
N LEU A 84 -30.63 0.14 -10.27
CA LEU A 84 -30.85 -1.11 -11.00
C LEU A 84 -30.08 -1.16 -12.33
N GLN A 85 -30.14 -0.10 -13.14
CA GLN A 85 -29.37 -0.02 -14.40
C GLN A 85 -27.86 -0.14 -14.17
N LYS A 86 -27.33 0.52 -13.14
CA LYS A 86 -25.90 0.45 -12.80
C LYS A 86 -25.48 -0.94 -12.32
N SER A 87 -26.39 -1.68 -11.67
CA SER A 87 -26.15 -3.04 -11.20
C SER A 87 -26.32 -4.12 -12.28
N GLY A 88 -26.97 -3.79 -13.41
CA GLY A 88 -27.29 -4.72 -14.50
C GLY A 88 -28.50 -5.63 -14.23
N LEU A 89 -29.32 -5.31 -13.21
CA LEU A 89 -30.57 -6.01 -12.90
C LEU A 89 -31.77 -5.51 -13.72
N LEU A 90 -31.56 -4.45 -14.51
CA LEU A 90 -32.49 -3.88 -15.50
C LEU A 90 -31.71 -3.59 -16.80
#